data_AF-A0A529W2Z4-F1
#
_entry.id   AF-A0A529W2Z4-F1
#
_cell.length_a   1.000
_cell.length_b   1.000
_cell.length_c   1.000
_cell.angle_alpha   90.00
_cell.angle_beta   90.00
_cell.angle_gamma   90.00
#
_symmetry.space_group_name_H-M   'P 1'
#
loop_
_entity.id
_entity.type
_entity.pdbx_description
1 polymer ?
#
loop_
_entity_poly.entity_id
_entity_poly.type
_entity_poly.pdbx_seq_one_letter_code
_entity_poly.pdbx_strand_id
1 'polypeptide(L)' 'ATRTATALFGNSLGANMFMLGFAFQHGGLPLSAEAVEKAIELNGEAVAMNIAAFRWGRRAAHQPDFVRGLVAQ' A
#
# COMPACT_ATOMS: atom_id res chain seq x y z
N ALA A 1 16.05 17.06 -1.50
CA ALA A 1 14.68 16.60 -1.24
C ALA A 1 14.49 15.12 -1.61
N THR A 2 14.60 14.73 -2.88
CA THR A 2 14.31 13.36 -3.36
C THR A 2 15.15 12.27 -2.66
N ARG A 3 16.47 12.46 -2.51
CA ARG A 3 17.34 11.48 -1.81
C ARG A 3 17.00 11.30 -0.32
N THR A 4 16.57 12.37 0.36
CA THR A 4 16.18 12.34 1.77
C THR A 4 14.87 11.57 1.95
N ALA A 5 13.91 11.77 1.05
CA ALA A 5 12.67 11.00 1.02
C ALA A 5 12.93 9.51 0.71
N THR A 6 13.78 9.20 -0.28
CA THR A 6 14.16 7.81 -0.59
C THR A 6 14.92 7.14 0.56
N ALA A 7 15.77 7.86 1.30
CA ALA A 7 16.54 7.33 2.42
C ALA A 7 15.69 7.13 3.69
N LEU A 8 14.72 8.01 3.95
CA LEU A 8 13.81 7.88 5.10
C LEU A 8 12.69 6.86 4.86
N PHE A 9 12.26 6.69 3.60
CA PHE A 9 11.08 5.87 3.26
C PHE A 9 11.37 4.66 2.38
N GLY A 10 12.64 4.42 1.99
CA GLY A 10 13.11 3.22 1.30
C GLY A 10 12.33 2.86 0.03
N ASN A 11 12.81 3.24 -1.16
CA ASN A 11 12.19 2.87 -2.46
C ASN A 11 10.65 3.02 -2.46
N SER A 12 10.19 4.20 -2.03
CA SER A 12 8.92 4.44 -1.35
C SER A 12 7.67 4.56 -2.22
N LEU A 13 7.78 4.42 -3.54
CA LEU A 13 6.64 4.53 -4.46
C LEU A 13 5.88 3.19 -4.44
N GLY A 14 5.10 2.97 -3.37
CA GLY A 14 4.23 1.81 -3.19
C GLY A 14 4.33 1.15 -1.83
N ALA A 15 5.51 1.13 -1.20
CA ALA A 15 5.70 0.49 0.12
C ALA A 15 4.79 1.11 1.20
N ASN A 16 4.63 2.44 1.22
CA ASN A 16 3.73 3.12 2.15
C ASN A 16 2.26 2.73 1.95
N MET A 17 1.82 2.63 0.68
CA MET A 17 0.45 2.23 0.36
C MET A 17 0.22 0.74 0.66
N PHE A 18 1.23 -0.10 0.46
CA PHE A 18 1.20 -1.50 0.90
C PHE A 18 1.05 -1.61 2.42
N MET A 19 1.86 -0.88 3.19
CA MET A 19 1.74 -0.85 4.66
C MET A 19 0.37 -0.33 5.11
N LEU A 20 -0.14 0.72 4.44
CA LEU A 20 -1.48 1.25 4.70
C LEU A 20 -2.56 0.19 4.48
N GLY A 21 -2.48 -0.57 3.38
CA GLY A 21 -3.39 -1.66 3.08
C GLY A 21 -3.32 -2.79 4.10
N PHE A 22 -2.11 -3.12 4.55
CA PHE A 22 -1.90 -4.12 5.59
C PHE A 22 -2.55 -3.69 6.91
N ALA A 23 -2.31 -2.44 7.35
CA ALA A 23 -2.89 -1.88 8.57
C ALA A 23 -4.42 -1.78 8.49
N PHE A 24 -4.96 -1.35 7.35
CA PHE A 24 -6.40 -1.30 7.09
C PHE A 24 -7.05 -2.67 7.31
N GLN A 25 -6.47 -3.73 6.77
CA GLN A 25 -7.05 -5.07 6.85
C GLN A 25 -7.08 -5.63 8.28
N HIS A 26 -6.18 -5.15 9.15
CA HIS A 26 -6.18 -5.47 10.58
C HIS A 26 -7.04 -4.51 11.44
N GLY A 27 -7.84 -3.64 10.81
CA GLY A 27 -8.73 -2.71 11.52
C GLY A 27 -8.04 -1.45 12.05
N GLY A 28 -6.83 -1.14 11.57
CA GLY A 28 -6.07 0.04 11.99
C GLY A 28 -6.60 1.38 11.45
N LEU A 29 -7.64 1.36 10.62
CA LEU A 29 -8.23 2.56 10.03
C LEU A 29 -9.77 2.51 10.11
N PRO A 30 -10.42 3.54 10.67
CA PRO A 30 -11.89 3.65 10.73
C PRO A 30 -12.46 4.24 9.43
N LEU A 31 -12.12 3.66 8.29
CA LEU A 31 -12.55 4.09 6.96
C LEU A 31 -12.99 2.89 6.12
N SER A 32 -13.72 3.13 5.04
CA SER A 32 -13.97 2.09 4.03
C SER A 32 -12.79 1.99 3.05
N ALA A 33 -12.65 0.85 2.38
CA ALA A 33 -11.60 0.68 1.37
C ALA A 33 -11.80 1.65 0.20
N GLU A 34 -13.06 1.89 -0.18
CA GLU A 34 -13.47 2.81 -1.24
C GLU A 34 -13.07 4.25 -0.89
N ALA A 35 -13.19 4.67 0.37
CA ALA A 35 -12.76 5.99 0.82
C ALA A 35 -11.23 6.17 0.70
N VAL A 36 -10.46 5.12 1.03
CA VAL A 36 -8.99 5.14 0.87
C VAL A 36 -8.60 5.18 -0.61
N GLU A 37 -9.22 4.35 -1.45
CA GLU A 37 -8.98 4.36 -2.90
C GLU A 37 -9.35 5.72 -3.51
N LYS A 38 -10.45 6.33 -3.06
CA LYS A 38 -10.84 7.67 -3.51
C LYS A 38 -9.84 8.75 -3.09
N ALA A 39 -9.28 8.66 -1.90
CA ALA A 39 -8.24 9.57 -1.44
C ALA A 39 -6.95 9.45 -2.30
N ILE A 40 -6.60 8.23 -2.72
CA ILE A 40 -5.48 8.00 -3.65
C ILE A 40 -5.77 8.64 -5.02
N GLU A 41 -6.99 8.49 -5.55
CA GLU A 41 -7.39 9.15 -6.80
C GLU A 41 -7.30 10.68 -6.70
N LEU A 42 -7.75 11.27 -5.58
CA LEU A 42 -7.70 12.71 -5.35
C LEU A 42 -6.26 13.24 -5.21
N ASN A 43 -5.32 12.41 -4.75
CA ASN A 43 -3.91 12.79 -4.69
C ASN A 43 -3.26 12.93 -6.08
N GLY A 44 -3.74 12.18 -7.07
CA GLY A 44 -3.34 12.32 -8.49
C GLY A 44 -1.96 11.75 -8.87
N GLU A 45 -1.10 11.47 -7.91
CA GLU A 45 0.25 10.93 -8.17
C GLU A 45 0.24 9.40 -8.22
N ALA A 46 0.76 8.83 -9.32
CA ALA A 46 0.93 7.39 -9.52
C ALA A 46 -0.30 6.53 -9.10
N VAL A 47 -1.51 7.04 -9.35
CA VAL A 47 -2.80 6.53 -8.80
C VAL A 47 -2.94 5.02 -8.96
N ALA A 48 -2.75 4.49 -10.18
CA ALA A 48 -2.90 3.07 -10.46
C ALA A 48 -1.95 2.19 -9.63
N MET A 49 -0.70 2.62 -9.48
CA MET A 49 0.30 1.91 -8.70
C MET A 49 -0.01 1.98 -7.20
N ASN A 50 -0.43 3.14 -6.69
CA ASN A 50 -0.79 3.32 -5.28
C ASN A 50 -2.04 2.50 -4.88
N ILE A 51 -3.06 2.43 -5.75
CA ILE A 51 -4.23 1.56 -5.55
C ILE A 51 -3.81 0.09 -5.55
N ALA A 52 -2.97 -0.33 -6.51
CA ALA A 52 -2.48 -1.70 -6.57
C ALA A 52 -1.70 -2.07 -5.30
N ALA A 53 -0.80 -1.20 -4.85
CA ALA A 53 -0.03 -1.39 -3.62
C ALA A 53 -0.93 -1.49 -2.38
N PHE A 54 -1.92 -0.63 -2.23
CA PHE A 54 -2.93 -0.72 -1.15
C PHE A 54 -3.66 -2.07 -1.14
N ARG A 55 -4.12 -2.52 -2.31
CA ARG A 55 -4.81 -3.81 -2.45
C ARG A 55 -3.89 -4.99 -2.14
N TRP A 56 -2.64 -4.95 -2.57
CA TRP A 56 -1.63 -5.97 -2.22
C TRP A 56 -1.30 -5.99 -0.73
N GLY A 57 -1.27 -4.82 -0.08
CA GLY A 57 -1.14 -4.71 1.37
C GLY A 57 -2.25 -5.44 2.11
N ARG A 58 -3.50 -5.21 1.71
CA ARG A 58 -4.67 -5.91 2.26
C ARG A 58 -4.58 -7.42 2.03
N ARG A 59 -4.19 -7.83 0.82
CA ARG A 59 -3.99 -9.23 0.46
C ARG A 59 -2.93 -9.90 1.33
N ALA A 60 -1.82 -9.21 1.62
CA ALA A 60 -0.73 -9.72 2.44
C ALA A 60 -1.12 -9.88 3.91
N ALA A 61 -1.94 -8.98 4.46
CA ALA A 61 -2.50 -9.13 5.81
C ALA A 61 -3.46 -10.32 5.93
N HIS A 62 -4.28 -10.57 4.90
CA HIS A 62 -5.25 -11.67 4.91
C HIS A 62 -4.65 -13.03 4.48
N GLN A 63 -3.69 -13.04 3.56
CA GLN A 63 -3.05 -14.25 3.01
C GLN A 63 -1.53 -14.06 2.86
N PRO A 64 -0.79 -14.04 3.97
CA PRO A 64 0.63 -13.72 3.97
C PRO A 64 1.47 -14.78 3.23
N ASP A 65 1.14 -16.07 3.34
CA ASP A 65 1.88 -17.14 2.66
C ASP A 65 1.73 -17.10 1.14
N PHE A 66 0.52 -16.80 0.65
CA PHE A 66 0.26 -16.62 -0.77
C PHE A 66 1.12 -15.49 -1.35
N VAL A 67 1.14 -14.34 -0.68
CA VAL A 67 1.93 -13.20 -1.14
C VAL A 67 3.43 -13.50 -1.09
N ARG A 68 3.92 -14.14 -0.02
CA ARG A 68 5.33 -14.59 0.05
C ARG A 68 5.70 -15.54 -1.07
N GLY A 69 4.83 -16.50 -1.41
CA GLY A 69 5.06 -17.46 -2.50
C GLY A 69 5.12 -16.83 -3.89
N LEU A 70 4.52 -15.65 -4.10
CA LEU A 70 4.61 -14.90 -5.36
C LEU A 70 5.90 -14.09 -5.49
N VAL A 71 6.51 -13.67 -4.37
CA VAL A 71 7.73 -12.85 -4.36
C VAL A 71 8.99 -13.73 -4.38
N ALA A 72 8.90 -14.98 -3.93
CA ALA A 72 10.02 -15.93 -3.91
C ALA A 72 10.26 -16.64 -5.27
N GLN A 73 9.54 -16.26 -6.33
CA GLN A 73 9.70 -16.78 -7.70
C GLN A 73 10.47 -15.78 -8.58
#